data_AF-A0AAW6PFB1-F1
#
_entry.id   AF-A0AAW6PFB1-F1
#
_cell.length_a   1.000
_cell.length_b   1.000
_cell.length_c   1.000
_cell.angle_alpha   90.00
_cell.angle_beta   90.00
_cell.angle_gamma   90.00
#
_symmetry.space_group_name_H-M   'P 1'
#
loop_
_entity.id
_entity.type
_entity.pdbx_description
1 polymer ?
#
loop_
_entity_poly.entity_id
_entity_poly.type
_entity_poly.pdbx_seq_one_letter_code
_entity_poly.pdbx_strand_id
1 'polypeptide(L)'
;MLLVWGGFFSSQCHALDRIPTQAEQYRRVLVRAAHAEWGLDAPVATLAAQVHQESRWRADARSPAGALGLSQFMPGTAEWISGLYPAALGANQPLNPGWALRALVTYDRWLYSRNQATS
;
A
#
# COMPACT_ATOMS: atom_id res chain seq x y z
N MET A 1 5.42 -17.99 -28.86
CA MET A 1 6.32 -17.85 -27.70
C MET A 1 5.54 -17.08 -26.64
N LEU A 2 4.84 -17.81 -25.75
CA LEU A 2 4.07 -17.24 -24.64
C LEU A 2 5.03 -16.80 -23.53
N LEU A 3 4.89 -15.57 -23.03
CA LEU A 3 5.28 -15.23 -21.67
C LEU A 3 4.15 -14.39 -21.05
N VAL A 4 3.34 -15.10 -20.25
CA VAL A 4 2.37 -14.57 -19.32
C VAL A 4 3.14 -14.01 -18.12
N TRP A 5 2.95 -12.73 -17.82
CA TRP A 5 3.15 -12.16 -16.48
C TRP A 5 1.87 -11.42 -16.10
N GLY A 6 0.81 -12.20 -15.90
CA GLY A 6 -0.40 -11.72 -15.22
C GLY A 6 -0.12 -11.72 -13.73
N GLY A 7 -0.15 -10.55 -13.10
CA GLY A 7 -0.16 -10.43 -11.66
C GLY A 7 -1.31 -11.26 -11.09
N PHE A 8 -1.00 -12.12 -10.12
CA PHE A 8 -2.00 -12.84 -9.34
C PHE A 8 -2.73 -11.85 -8.40
N PHE A 9 -3.58 -11.00 -8.95
CA PHE A 9 -4.74 -10.50 -8.22
C PHE A 9 -5.83 -11.55 -8.42
N SER A 10 -5.87 -12.53 -7.52
CA SER A 10 -6.98 -13.48 -7.49
C SER A 10 -8.26 -12.68 -7.24
N SER A 11 -9.10 -12.58 -8.28
CA SER A 11 -10.46 -12.05 -8.18
C SER A 11 -11.27 -12.96 -7.26
N GLN A 12 -11.23 -12.67 -5.96
CA GLN A 12 -12.17 -13.25 -5.01
C GLN A 12 -13.45 -12.43 -5.04
N CYS A 13 -14.55 -13.11 -5.34
CA CYS A 13 -15.90 -12.64 -5.12
C CYS A 13 -16.01 -11.96 -3.75
N HIS A 14 -16.37 -10.67 -3.74
CA HIS A 14 -16.62 -9.91 -2.52
C HIS A 14 -17.90 -10.45 -1.88
N ALA A 15 -17.78 -11.51 -1.07
CA ALA A 15 -18.60 -11.58 0.14
C ALA A 15 -18.42 -10.24 0.87
N LEU A 16 -19.47 -9.71 1.50
CA LEU A 16 -19.41 -8.46 2.28
C LEU A 16 -18.45 -8.65 3.45
N ASP A 17 -17.15 -8.56 3.17
CA ASP A 17 -16.09 -8.69 4.14
C ASP A 17 -16.15 -7.44 5.00
N ARG A 18 -16.46 -7.63 6.28
CA ARG A 18 -16.66 -6.52 7.19
C ARG A 18 -15.31 -5.89 7.45
N ILE A 19 -15.24 -4.56 7.37
CA ILE A 19 -14.04 -3.84 7.77
C ILE A 19 -13.77 -4.15 9.25
N PRO A 20 -12.62 -4.74 9.60
CA PRO A 20 -12.33 -5.07 10.99
C PRO A 20 -12.18 -3.79 11.81
N THR A 21 -12.62 -3.82 13.08
CA THR A 21 -12.46 -2.70 14.02
C THR A 21 -11.00 -2.26 14.17
N GLN A 22 -10.06 -3.19 13.94
CA GLN A 22 -8.61 -2.92 13.90
C GLN A 22 -8.24 -1.81 12.90
N ALA A 23 -9.00 -1.62 11.82
CA ALA A 23 -8.76 -0.59 10.82
C ALA A 23 -8.81 0.84 11.40
N GLU A 24 -9.67 1.08 12.39
CA GLU A 24 -9.89 2.42 12.96
C GLU A 24 -8.62 3.02 13.57
N GLN A 25 -7.75 2.20 14.14
CA GLN A 25 -6.50 2.68 14.75
C GLN A 25 -5.55 3.29 13.70
N TYR A 26 -5.64 2.85 12.44
CA TYR A 26 -4.78 3.29 11.35
C TYR A 26 -5.36 4.48 10.57
N ARG A 27 -6.64 4.79 10.76
CA ARG A 27 -7.36 5.83 10.02
C ARG A 27 -6.65 7.18 10.06
N ARG A 28 -6.23 7.63 11.24
CA ARG A 28 -5.53 8.93 11.40
C ARG A 28 -4.20 8.96 10.67
N VAL A 29 -3.45 7.86 10.73
CA VAL A 29 -2.13 7.75 10.07
C VAL A 29 -2.29 7.75 8.56
N LEU A 30 -3.23 6.95 8.04
CA LEU A 30 -3.50 6.87 6.61
C LEU A 30 -3.99 8.22 6.05
N VAL A 31 -4.95 8.87 6.71
CA VAL A 31 -5.45 10.20 6.30
C VAL A 31 -4.33 11.23 6.28
N ARG A 32 -3.49 11.27 7.32
CA ARG A 32 -2.38 12.23 7.39
C ARG A 32 -1.34 11.98 6.29
N ALA A 33 -0.96 10.72 6.06
CA ALA A 33 -0.02 10.37 5.01
C ALA A 33 -0.59 10.71 3.63
N ALA A 34 -1.85 10.35 3.38
CA ALA A 34 -2.56 10.65 2.14
C ALA A 34 -2.58 12.14 1.85
N HIS A 35 -2.97 12.97 2.83
CA HIS A 35 -2.99 14.43 2.64
C HIS A 35 -1.59 15.03 2.46
N ALA A 36 -0.57 14.49 3.14
CA ALA A 36 0.80 14.97 2.98
C ALA A 36 1.31 14.77 1.54
N GLU A 37 0.89 13.70 0.87
CA GLU A 37 1.46 13.30 -0.42
C GLU A 37 0.59 13.60 -1.64
N TRP A 38 -0.74 13.63 -1.45
CA TRP A 38 -1.72 13.88 -2.51
C TRP A 38 -2.46 15.21 -2.37
N GLY A 39 -2.35 15.90 -1.22
CA GLY A 39 -3.14 17.08 -0.90
C GLY A 39 -4.51 16.76 -0.30
N LEU A 40 -5.37 17.78 -0.13
CA LEU A 40 -6.67 17.62 0.54
C LEU A 40 -7.66 16.74 -0.25
N ASP A 41 -7.48 16.60 -1.55
CA ASP A 41 -8.29 15.76 -2.44
C ASP A 41 -7.78 14.31 -2.52
N ALA A 42 -6.97 13.88 -1.54
CA ALA A 42 -6.38 12.54 -1.56
C ALA A 42 -7.46 11.44 -1.63
N PRO A 43 -7.23 10.37 -2.41
CA PRO A 43 -8.18 9.26 -2.56
C PRO A 43 -8.12 8.30 -1.35
N VAL A 44 -8.36 8.80 -0.14
CA VAL A 44 -8.21 8.07 1.14
C VAL A 44 -9.02 6.77 1.13
N ALA A 45 -10.24 6.80 0.62
CA ALA A 45 -11.10 5.62 0.57
C ALA A 45 -10.49 4.50 -0.31
N THR A 46 -9.90 4.85 -1.45
CA THR A 46 -9.22 3.91 -2.35
C THR A 46 -7.99 3.31 -1.68
N LEU A 47 -7.16 4.15 -1.04
CA LEU A 47 -5.97 3.71 -0.31
C LEU A 47 -6.34 2.76 0.84
N ALA A 48 -7.41 3.07 1.57
CA ALA A 48 -7.93 2.21 2.64
C ALA A 48 -8.46 0.88 2.12
N ALA A 49 -9.15 0.90 0.97
CA ALA A 49 -9.63 -0.32 0.30
C ALA A 49 -8.46 -1.20 -0.14
N GLN A 50 -7.37 -0.62 -0.65
CA GLN A 50 -6.15 -1.34 -1.00
C GLN A 50 -5.53 -2.01 0.23
N VAL A 51 -5.32 -1.27 1.33
CA VAL A 51 -4.80 -1.85 2.59
C VAL A 51 -5.69 -3.00 3.09
N HIS A 52 -7.01 -2.82 3.01
CA HIS A 52 -7.95 -3.89 3.36
C HIS A 52 -7.80 -5.10 2.44
N GLN A 53 -7.65 -4.90 1.14
CA GLN A 53 -7.48 -5.99 0.18
C GLN A 53 -6.18 -6.76 0.40
N GLU A 54 -5.10 -6.05 0.68
CA GLU A 54 -3.77 -6.63 0.83
C GLU A 54 -3.59 -7.38 2.16
N SER A 55 -4.02 -6.81 3.28
CA SER A 55 -3.66 -7.34 4.60
C SER A 55 -4.85 -7.61 5.53
N ARG A 56 -6.07 -7.20 5.14
CA ARG A 56 -7.22 -7.13 6.05
C ARG A 56 -6.88 -6.36 7.34
N TRP A 57 -6.03 -5.33 7.23
CA TRP A 57 -5.52 -4.51 8.34
C TRP A 57 -4.64 -5.24 9.37
N ARG A 58 -4.04 -6.38 8.99
CA ARG A 58 -3.08 -7.11 9.83
C ARG A 58 -1.66 -6.59 9.62
N ALA A 59 -1.13 -5.89 10.61
CA ALA A 59 0.24 -5.34 10.55
C ALA A 59 1.35 -6.39 10.48
N ASP A 60 1.08 -7.62 10.94
CA ASP A 60 1.99 -8.76 10.92
C ASP A 60 1.76 -9.68 9.71
N ALA A 61 0.94 -9.26 8.74
CA ALA A 61 0.63 -10.05 7.55
C ALA A 61 1.91 -10.44 6.79
N ARG A 62 1.99 -11.72 6.42
CA ARG A 62 3.07 -12.30 5.61
C ARG A 62 2.45 -13.19 4.55
N SER A 63 2.74 -12.91 3.28
CA SER A 63 2.31 -13.78 2.19
C SER A 63 3.32 -14.90 1.93
N PRO A 64 2.90 -16.02 1.30
CA PRO A 64 3.81 -17.06 0.84
C PRO A 64 4.87 -16.56 -0.15
N ALA A 65 4.57 -15.50 -0.91
CA ALA A 65 5.51 -14.88 -1.84
C ALA A 65 6.53 -13.95 -1.14
N GLY A 66 6.34 -13.68 0.16
CA GLY A 66 7.24 -12.85 0.96
C GLY A 66 6.79 -11.39 1.14
N ALA A 67 5.55 -11.05 0.75
CA ALA A 67 4.99 -9.73 0.98
C ALA A 67 4.74 -9.46 2.47
N LEU A 68 4.99 -8.23 2.94
CA LEU A 68 5.03 -7.90 4.35
C LEU A 68 4.10 -6.73 4.75
N GLY A 69 3.48 -6.87 5.91
CA GLY A 69 2.79 -5.79 6.62
C GLY A 69 1.49 -5.33 5.95
N LEU A 70 1.01 -4.16 6.39
CA LEU A 70 -0.28 -3.61 5.99
C LEU A 70 -0.44 -3.41 4.47
N SER A 71 0.65 -3.07 3.80
CA SER A 71 0.66 -2.74 2.38
C SER A 71 1.12 -3.89 1.49
N GLN A 72 1.46 -5.05 2.07
CA GLN A 72 2.00 -6.23 1.36
C GLN A 72 3.10 -5.87 0.34
N PHE A 73 4.04 -5.01 0.73
CA PHE A 73 5.20 -4.77 -0.13
C PHE A 73 6.08 -6.01 -0.19
N MET A 74 6.52 -6.34 -1.40
CA MET A 74 7.66 -7.24 -1.59
C MET A 74 8.94 -6.58 -1.05
N PRO A 75 9.89 -7.35 -0.47
CA PRO A 75 11.09 -6.78 0.13
C PRO A 75 11.90 -5.90 -0.81
N GLY A 76 12.11 -6.34 -2.06
CA GLY A 76 12.83 -5.55 -3.07
C GLY A 76 12.10 -4.27 -3.47
N THR A 77 10.77 -4.29 -3.51
CA THR A 77 9.97 -3.07 -3.79
C THR A 77 10.04 -2.09 -2.63
N ALA A 78 9.97 -2.58 -1.39
CA ALA A 78 10.11 -1.77 -0.18
C ALA A 78 11.48 -1.09 -0.10
N GLU A 79 12.54 -1.85 -0.40
CA GLU A 79 13.91 -1.33 -0.48
C GLU A 79 14.01 -0.24 -1.56
N TRP A 80 13.57 -0.54 -2.78
CA TRP A 80 13.63 0.40 -3.89
C TRP A 80 12.87 1.70 -3.62
N ILE A 81 11.63 1.65 -3.15
CA ILE A 81 10.83 2.88 -2.92
C ILE A 81 11.39 3.73 -1.79
N SER A 82 11.91 3.11 -0.73
CA SER A 82 12.56 3.84 0.38
C SER A 82 13.88 4.48 -0.02
N GLY A 83 14.64 3.85 -0.93
CA GLY A 83 15.82 4.45 -1.53
C GLY A 83 15.49 5.62 -2.45
N LEU A 84 14.34 5.58 -3.13
CA LEU A 84 13.87 6.67 -3.99
C LEU A 84 13.31 7.87 -3.19
N TYR A 85 12.67 7.61 -2.05
CA TYR A 85 12.04 8.63 -1.19
C TYR A 85 12.56 8.61 0.26
N PRO A 86 13.88 8.78 0.49
CA PRO A 86 14.48 8.63 1.82
C PRO A 86 13.99 9.70 2.80
N ALA A 87 13.69 10.92 2.32
CA ALA A 87 13.15 11.99 3.15
C ALA A 87 11.74 11.70 3.69
N ALA A 88 10.91 10.99 2.91
CA ALA A 88 9.53 10.68 3.28
C ALA A 88 9.44 9.40 4.13
N LEU A 89 10.24 8.38 3.79
CA LEU A 89 10.12 7.03 4.32
C LEU A 89 11.19 6.68 5.37
N GLY A 90 12.37 7.29 5.32
CA GLY A 90 13.49 6.94 6.18
C GLY A 90 13.91 5.48 6.01
N ALA A 91 14.40 4.86 7.10
CA ALA A 91 14.84 3.46 7.09
C ALA A 91 13.69 2.49 6.74
N ASN A 92 13.96 1.55 5.84
CA ASN A 92 13.03 0.53 5.36
C ASN A 92 12.48 -0.34 6.52
N GLN A 93 11.18 -0.25 6.79
CA GLN A 93 10.52 -0.92 7.91
C GLN A 93 9.13 -1.45 7.51
N PRO A 94 9.03 -2.48 6.65
CA PRO A 94 7.76 -2.90 6.04
C PRO A 94 6.73 -3.46 7.03
N LEU A 95 7.17 -3.93 8.20
CA LEU A 95 6.28 -4.39 9.29
C LEU A 95 5.87 -3.27 10.26
N ASN A 96 6.43 -2.07 10.14
CA ASN A 96 5.98 -0.91 10.91
C ASN A 96 4.73 -0.32 10.23
N PRO A 97 3.55 -0.30 10.90
CA PRO A 97 2.32 0.17 10.28
C PRO A 97 2.39 1.60 9.72
N GLY A 98 3.03 2.51 10.44
CA GLY A 98 3.17 3.90 10.03
C GLY A 98 4.14 4.07 8.86
N TRP A 99 5.15 3.21 8.76
CA TRP A 99 6.01 3.15 7.57
C TRP A 99 5.26 2.56 6.38
N ALA A 100 4.58 1.42 6.55
CA ALA A 100 3.87 0.73 5.49
C ALA A 100 2.78 1.60 4.83
N LEU A 101 2.00 2.33 5.64
CA LEU A 101 0.97 3.24 5.12
C LEU A 101 1.58 4.44 4.39
N ARG A 102 2.67 5.03 4.89
CA ARG A 102 3.37 6.11 4.16
C ARG A 102 3.95 5.60 2.84
N ALA A 103 4.60 4.44 2.86
CA ALA A 103 5.17 3.82 1.67
C ALA A 103 4.10 3.49 0.62
N LEU A 104 2.95 2.97 1.02
CA LEU A 104 1.82 2.69 0.12
C LEU A 104 1.34 3.98 -0.56
N VAL A 105 1.08 5.01 0.24
CA VAL A 105 0.62 6.31 -0.27
C VAL A 105 1.63 6.93 -1.24
N THR A 106 2.92 6.91 -0.91
CA THR A 106 4.01 7.42 -1.76
C THR A 106 4.14 6.60 -3.06
N TYR A 107 4.06 5.28 -2.96
CA TYR A 107 4.16 4.40 -4.12
C TYR A 107 2.99 4.58 -5.10
N ASP A 108 1.76 4.64 -4.59
CA ASP A 108 0.57 4.87 -5.41
C ASP A 108 0.64 6.25 -6.10
N ARG A 109 1.20 7.28 -5.41
CA ARG A 109 1.41 8.60 -6.01
C ARG A 109 2.43 8.57 -7.12
N TRP A 110 3.53 7.84 -6.92
CA TRP A 110 4.56 7.63 -7.93
C TRP A 110 4.01 6.93 -9.18
N LEU A 111 3.20 5.86 -9.00
CA LEU A 111 2.54 5.15 -10.08
C LEU A 111 1.58 6.07 -10.84
N TYR A 112 0.70 6.75 -10.12
CA TYR A 112 -0.28 7.66 -10.71
C TYR A 112 0.39 8.75 -11.55
N SER A 113 1.44 9.38 -11.02
CA SER A 113 2.12 10.49 -11.70
C SER A 113 2.76 10.06 -13.03
N ARG A 114 3.26 8.83 -13.12
CA ARG A 114 3.89 8.29 -14.34
C ARG A 114 2.87 7.80 -15.36
N ASN A 115 1.77 7.22 -14.90
CA ASN A 115 0.71 6.77 -15.80
C ASN A 115 0.02 7.97 -16.49
N GLN A 116 -0.14 9.09 -15.78
CA GLN A 116 -0.67 10.33 -16.36
C GLN A 116 0.28 10.96 -17.39
N ALA A 117 1.60 10.82 -17.22
CA ALA A 117 2.59 11.37 -18.16
C ALA A 117 2.68 10.61 -19.51
N THR A 118 2.04 9.45 -19.60
CA THR A 118 2.07 8.58 -20.80
C THR A 118 0.76 8.67 -21.61
N SER A 119 -0.26 9.37 -21.10
CA SER A 119 -1.56 9.61 -21.76
C SER A 119 -1.56 10.95 -22.49
#